data_AF-A0A953PRM3-F1
#
_entry.id   AF-A0A953PRM3-F1
#
_cell.length_a   1.000
_cell.length_b   1.000
_cell.length_c   1.000
_cell.angle_alpha   90.00
_cell.angle_beta   90.00
_cell.angle_gamma   90.00
#
_symmetry.space_group_name_H-M   'P 1'
#
loop_
_entity.id
_entity.type
_entity.pdbx_description
1 polymer ?
#
loop_
_entity_poly.entity_id
_entity_poly.type
_entity_poly.pdbx_seq_one_letter_code
_entity_poly.pdbx_strand_id
1 'polypeptide(L)'
;MPCERRTFLQVAACFTLSAAALGLNAADTAALPITEGDGQQSGNEVRYPIPPSDGVTIDRKVQVIIVRYQSHLYAFNLACPHENNVLKWLPKDGRFQCTKHDSQYTPVGVYTSGRATRNMDRLGVRRDGDTLVVELDKFYQSDKNSAGWAAAVVAL
;
A
#
# COMPACT_ATOMS: atom_id res chain seq x y z
N MET A 1 -39.40 10.56 -64.15
CA MET A 1 -39.75 9.23 -64.70
C MET A 1 -39.75 9.35 -66.21
N PRO A 2 -39.27 8.37 -67.01
CA PRO A 2 -38.78 7.01 -66.65
C PRO A 2 -37.34 7.06 -66.05
N CYS A 3 -36.59 6.01 -65.66
CA CYS A 3 -36.43 4.61 -66.12
C CYS A 3 -35.73 4.50 -67.51
N GLU A 4 -34.76 3.62 -67.84
CA GLU A 4 -34.04 2.48 -67.19
C GLU A 4 -32.56 2.44 -67.72
N ARG A 5 -31.58 1.56 -67.42
CA ARG A 5 -31.30 0.40 -66.51
C ARG A 5 -29.75 0.18 -66.46
N ARG A 6 -29.26 -0.87 -65.76
CA ARG A 6 -27.85 -1.40 -65.72
C ARG A 6 -26.89 -0.54 -64.86
N THR A 7 -26.46 -0.93 -63.65
CA THR A 7 -26.11 -2.24 -63.05
C THR A 7 -24.82 -2.85 -63.61
N PHE A 8 -23.75 -2.78 -62.82
CA PHE A 8 -22.62 -3.72 -62.86
C PHE A 8 -22.13 -4.00 -61.43
N LEU A 9 -21.49 -5.15 -61.23
CA LEU A 9 -21.26 -5.83 -59.94
C LEU A 9 -20.47 -4.94 -58.94
N GLN A 10 -20.77 -4.92 -57.63
CA GLN A 10 -20.76 -6.02 -56.66
C GLN A 10 -19.44 -6.81 -56.60
N VAL A 11 -18.44 -6.27 -55.90
CA VAL A 11 -17.38 -7.07 -55.28
C VAL A 11 -17.36 -6.74 -53.79
N ALA A 12 -17.84 -7.67 -52.96
CA ALA A 12 -17.79 -7.57 -51.51
C ALA A 12 -16.43 -8.06 -51.00
N ALA A 13 -15.53 -7.12 -50.70
CA ALA A 13 -14.25 -7.42 -50.04
C ALA A 13 -14.46 -7.48 -48.51
N CYS A 14 -14.95 -8.62 -48.01
CA CYS A 14 -15.15 -8.85 -46.58
C CYS A 14 -13.81 -8.99 -45.84
N PHE A 15 -13.15 -7.87 -45.54
CA PHE A 15 -12.03 -7.82 -44.60
C PHE A 15 -12.54 -7.92 -43.16
N THR A 16 -12.92 -9.13 -42.75
CA THR A 16 -13.08 -9.48 -41.34
C THR A 16 -11.71 -9.50 -40.67
N LEU A 17 -11.23 -8.32 -40.25
CA LEU A 17 -10.09 -8.19 -39.36
C LEU A 17 -10.48 -8.80 -38.01
N SER A 18 -10.17 -10.09 -37.85
CA SER A 18 -10.22 -10.79 -36.56
C SER A 18 -9.18 -10.19 -35.62
N ALA A 19 -9.56 -9.08 -34.97
CA ALA A 19 -8.80 -8.51 -33.87
C ALA A 19 -8.69 -9.59 -32.78
N ALA A 20 -7.51 -10.21 -32.68
CA ALA A 20 -7.27 -11.26 -31.71
C ALA A 20 -7.54 -10.69 -30.31
N ALA A 21 -8.41 -11.37 -29.55
CA ALA A 21 -8.64 -11.05 -28.15
C ALA A 21 -7.39 -11.43 -27.35
N LEU A 22 -6.38 -10.54 -27.40
CA LEU A 22 -5.24 -10.56 -26.50
C LEU A 22 -5.81 -10.52 -25.09
N GLY A 23 -5.66 -11.63 -24.37
CA GLY A 23 -6.03 -11.78 -22.97
C GLY A 23 -5.13 -10.90 -22.11
N LEU A 24 -5.35 -9.59 -22.18
CA LEU A 24 -4.87 -8.60 -21.23
C LEU A 24 -5.49 -8.92 -19.88
N ASN A 25 -4.86 -9.87 -19.20
CA ASN A 25 -4.86 -9.93 -17.76
C ASN A 25 -4.14 -8.66 -17.29
N ALA A 26 -4.89 -7.55 -17.28
CA ALA A 26 -4.67 -6.47 -16.36
C ALA A 26 -4.85 -7.10 -14.96
N ALA A 27 -3.77 -7.70 -14.46
CA ALA A 27 -3.58 -7.84 -13.04
C ALA A 27 -3.53 -6.42 -12.52
N ASP A 28 -4.68 -5.93 -12.02
CA ASP A 28 -4.81 -4.57 -11.53
C ASP A 28 -3.74 -4.36 -10.47
N THR A 29 -2.70 -3.61 -10.84
CA THR A 29 -1.71 -3.07 -9.92
C THR A 29 -2.36 -1.91 -9.16
N ALA A 30 -3.39 -2.26 -8.39
CA ALA A 30 -4.18 -1.41 -7.54
C ALA A 30 -3.27 -0.82 -6.46
N ALA A 31 -2.63 0.27 -6.84
CA ALA A 31 -1.72 1.06 -6.03
C ALA A 31 -2.40 1.39 -4.69
N LEU A 32 -1.89 0.85 -3.58
CA LEU A 32 -2.54 1.02 -2.28
C LEU A 32 -2.72 2.52 -2.00
N PRO A 33 -3.95 2.99 -1.72
CA PRO A 33 -4.23 4.41 -1.54
C PRO A 33 -3.49 4.94 -0.32
N ILE A 34 -3.09 6.21 -0.38
CA ILE A 34 -2.58 6.97 0.77
C ILE A 34 -3.69 7.87 1.32
N THR A 35 -3.86 7.85 2.64
CA THR A 35 -4.75 8.74 3.40
C THR A 35 -3.95 9.45 4.49
N GLU A 36 -4.33 10.67 4.85
CA GLU A 36 -3.81 11.35 6.04
C GLU A 36 -4.50 10.80 7.30
N GLY A 37 -3.72 10.57 8.36
CA GLY A 37 -4.25 10.15 9.67
C GLY A 37 -4.66 11.33 10.54
N ASP A 38 -5.71 11.13 11.34
CA ASP A 38 -6.12 12.03 12.42
C ASP A 38 -6.45 11.22 13.69
N GLY A 39 -5.41 10.59 14.23
CA GLY A 39 -5.53 9.63 15.33
C GLY A 39 -5.96 10.28 16.64
N GLN A 40 -6.89 9.63 17.35
CA GLN A 40 -7.35 10.09 18.65
C GLN A 40 -6.37 9.63 19.73
N GLN A 41 -5.45 10.50 20.12
CA GLN A 41 -4.42 10.20 21.12
C GLN A 41 -4.96 10.30 22.57
N SER A 42 -4.56 9.35 23.41
CA SER A 42 -4.79 9.34 24.85
C SER A 42 -3.55 8.80 25.57
N GLY A 43 -2.70 9.70 26.07
CA GLY A 43 -1.40 9.32 26.64
C GLY A 43 -0.51 8.67 25.59
N ASN A 44 -0.08 7.44 25.85
CA ASN A 44 0.78 6.65 24.95
C ASN A 44 -0.02 5.77 23.96
N GLU A 45 -1.36 5.74 24.02
CA GLU A 45 -2.19 5.11 22.99
C GLU A 45 -2.65 6.13 21.93
N VAL A 46 -2.73 5.71 20.67
CA VAL A 46 -3.47 6.43 19.62
C VAL A 46 -4.48 5.49 18.97
N ARG A 47 -5.71 5.99 18.79
CA ARG A 47 -6.86 5.23 18.33
C ARG A 47 -7.29 5.68 16.93
N TYR A 48 -7.48 4.72 16.04
CA TYR A 48 -7.87 4.94 14.65
C TYR A 48 -9.01 3.99 14.26
N PRO A 49 -9.97 4.41 13.42
CA PRO A 49 -10.88 3.46 12.80
C PRO A 49 -10.09 2.48 11.91
N ILE A 50 -10.47 1.21 11.92
CA ILE A 50 -9.86 0.21 11.03
C ILE A 50 -10.13 0.60 9.57
N PRO A 51 -9.11 0.75 8.70
CA PRO A 51 -9.31 1.04 7.29
C PRO A 51 -10.21 -0.02 6.63
N PRO A 52 -11.24 0.35 5.84
CA PRO A 52 -12.21 -0.60 5.30
C PRO A 52 -11.64 -1.50 4.19
N SER A 53 -10.58 -1.04 3.52
CA SER A 53 -9.85 -1.74 2.46
C SER A 53 -8.34 -1.62 2.68
N ASP A 54 -7.56 -2.41 1.95
CA ASP A 54 -6.11 -2.31 1.96
C ASP A 54 -5.65 -0.90 1.51
N GLY A 55 -4.59 -0.38 2.13
CA GLY A 55 -4.24 1.03 2.08
C GLY A 55 -3.20 1.43 3.12
N VAL A 56 -2.67 2.65 2.97
CA VAL A 56 -1.70 3.25 3.90
C VAL A 56 -2.28 4.55 4.46
N THR A 57 -2.31 4.68 5.77
CA THR A 57 -2.67 5.93 6.46
C THR A 57 -1.43 6.49 7.15
N ILE A 58 -1.08 7.75 6.91
CA ILE A 58 0.08 8.40 7.55
C ILE A 58 -0.41 9.51 8.47
N ASP A 59 -0.24 9.33 9.78
CA ASP A 59 -0.41 10.40 10.76
C ASP A 59 0.94 11.06 11.04
N ARG A 60 1.12 12.27 10.51
CA ARG A 60 2.34 13.07 10.70
C ARG A 60 2.39 13.81 12.05
N LYS A 61 1.28 13.90 12.79
CA LYS A 61 1.22 14.56 14.10
C LYS A 61 1.90 13.68 15.16
N VAL A 62 1.58 12.39 15.15
CA VAL A 62 2.15 11.38 16.07
C VAL A 62 3.23 10.50 15.45
N GLN A 63 3.64 10.76 14.21
CA GLN A 63 4.68 10.03 13.47
C GLN A 63 4.38 8.53 13.27
N VAL A 64 3.12 8.18 13.01
CA VAL A 64 2.66 6.80 12.81
C VAL A 64 2.29 6.57 11.33
N ILE A 65 2.69 5.41 10.80
CA ILE A 65 2.16 4.85 9.56
C ILE A 65 1.30 3.64 9.93
N ILE A 66 0.04 3.61 9.50
CA ILE A 66 -0.81 2.42 9.55
C ILE A 66 -0.85 1.82 8.15
N VAL A 67 -0.77 0.49 8.07
CA VAL A 67 -0.99 -0.24 6.82
C VAL A 67 -2.04 -1.31 7.06
N ARG A 68 -3.09 -1.31 6.23
CA ARG A 68 -3.92 -2.49 6.01
C ARG A 68 -3.45 -3.17 4.73
N TYR A 69 -3.12 -4.46 4.81
CA TYR A 69 -2.67 -5.24 3.67
C TYR A 69 -2.98 -6.73 3.87
N GLN A 70 -3.64 -7.36 2.90
CA GLN A 70 -3.97 -8.78 2.87
C GLN A 70 -4.61 -9.28 4.18
N SER A 71 -5.66 -8.58 4.64
CA SER A 71 -6.37 -8.85 5.90
C SER A 71 -5.53 -8.76 7.18
N HIS A 72 -4.41 -8.04 7.14
CA HIS A 72 -3.59 -7.73 8.31
C HIS A 72 -3.45 -6.21 8.50
N LEU A 73 -3.34 -5.78 9.76
CA LEU A 73 -3.02 -4.42 10.18
C LEU A 73 -1.62 -4.38 10.82
N TYR A 74 -0.87 -3.35 10.43
CA TYR A 74 0.43 -3.02 10.98
C TYR A 74 0.46 -1.54 11.36
N ALA A 75 1.21 -1.19 12.40
CA ALA A 75 1.60 0.18 12.66
C ALA A 75 3.13 0.28 12.71
N PHE A 76 3.68 1.34 12.11
CA PHE A 76 5.11 1.59 12.03
C PHE A 76 5.43 3.02 12.46
N ASN A 77 6.68 3.23 12.88
CA ASN A 77 7.26 4.57 12.97
C ASN A 77 7.42 5.18 11.56
N LEU A 78 7.05 6.46 11.41
CA LEU A 78 7.28 7.26 10.20
C LEU A 78 8.78 7.54 9.94
N ALA A 79 9.62 7.43 10.97
CA ALA A 79 11.06 7.62 10.90
C ALA A 79 11.78 6.38 10.31
N CYS A 80 12.68 6.61 9.34
CA CYS A 80 13.48 5.56 8.73
C CYS A 80 14.53 4.99 9.71
N PRO A 81 14.61 3.66 9.90
CA PRO A 81 15.45 3.00 10.92
C PRO A 81 16.99 3.20 10.78
N HIS A 82 17.46 3.91 9.74
CA HIS A 82 18.86 4.23 9.49
C HIS A 82 19.32 5.57 10.12
N GLU A 83 18.53 6.64 9.93
CA GLU A 83 18.89 8.02 10.30
C GLU A 83 17.65 8.87 10.66
N ASN A 84 16.54 8.22 11.00
CA ASN A 84 15.26 8.80 11.40
C ASN A 84 14.57 9.77 10.40
N ASN A 85 15.10 9.97 9.18
CA ASN A 85 14.40 10.78 8.17
C ASN A 85 13.10 10.12 7.69
N VAL A 86 12.13 10.93 7.26
CA VAL A 86 10.77 10.52 6.91
C VAL A 86 10.73 9.46 5.80
N LEU A 87 9.93 8.43 6.03
CA LEU A 87 9.49 7.45 5.04
C LEU A 87 8.28 8.00 4.26
N LYS A 88 8.32 7.91 2.93
CA LYS A 88 7.15 8.14 2.05
C LYS A 88 6.63 6.81 1.53
N TRP A 89 5.31 6.67 1.43
CA TRP A 89 4.69 5.61 0.63
C TRP A 89 4.73 6.00 -0.85
N LEU A 90 4.94 5.02 -1.74
CA LEU A 90 4.94 5.19 -3.19
C LEU A 90 3.88 4.25 -3.80
N PRO A 91 2.63 4.71 -4.00
CA PRO A 91 1.51 3.85 -4.42
C PRO A 91 1.79 3.04 -5.69
N LYS A 92 2.36 3.69 -6.73
CA LYS A 92 2.68 3.05 -8.02
C LYS A 92 3.75 1.97 -7.93
N ASP A 93 4.57 2.01 -6.88
CA ASP A 93 5.70 1.12 -6.66
C ASP A 93 5.41 0.02 -5.62
N GLY A 94 4.29 0.10 -4.89
CA GLY A 94 3.97 -0.83 -3.81
C GLY A 94 4.97 -0.84 -2.64
N ARG A 95 5.75 0.24 -2.43
CA ARG A 95 6.82 0.31 -1.42
C ARG A 95 6.83 1.60 -0.60
N PHE A 96 7.41 1.52 0.59
CA PHE A 96 7.94 2.69 1.29
C PHE A 96 9.36 3.01 0.81
N GLN A 97 9.73 4.29 0.85
CA GLN A 97 11.08 4.75 0.53
C GLN A 97 11.51 5.91 1.45
N CYS A 98 12.73 5.84 1.98
CA CYS A 98 13.36 6.90 2.77
C CYS A 98 13.69 8.11 1.88
N THR A 99 13.36 9.32 2.34
CA THR A 99 13.60 10.56 1.58
C THR A 99 15.04 11.07 1.57
N LYS A 100 15.98 10.42 2.30
CA LYS A 100 17.41 10.83 2.36
C LYS A 100 18.36 9.96 1.53
N HIS A 101 18.22 8.65 1.67
CA HIS A 101 19.23 7.65 1.25
C HIS A 101 18.57 6.42 0.61
N ASP A 102 17.36 6.59 0.10
CA ASP A 102 16.61 5.62 -0.71
C ASP A 102 16.50 4.19 -0.14
N SER A 103 16.53 4.04 1.20
CA SER A 103 16.15 2.79 1.85
C SER A 103 14.69 2.43 1.54
N GLN A 104 14.46 1.24 0.98
CA GLN A 104 13.16 0.77 0.48
C GLN A 104 12.60 -0.38 1.32
N TYR A 105 11.27 -0.43 1.49
CA TYR A 105 10.57 -1.44 2.28
C TYR A 105 9.26 -1.86 1.63
N THR A 106 8.91 -3.13 1.77
CA THR A 106 7.61 -3.72 1.40
C THR A 106 6.43 -3.10 2.18
N PRO A 107 5.15 -3.34 1.79
CA PRO A 107 3.99 -2.85 2.54
C PRO A 107 3.97 -3.29 4.01
N VAL A 108 4.52 -4.48 4.30
CA VAL A 108 4.61 -5.07 5.64
C VAL A 108 5.88 -4.68 6.41
N GLY A 109 6.65 -3.71 5.90
CA GLY A 109 7.82 -3.10 6.54
C GLY A 109 9.14 -3.86 6.40
N VAL A 110 9.18 -5.00 5.70
CA VAL A 110 10.42 -5.74 5.41
C VAL A 110 11.31 -4.91 4.48
N TYR A 111 12.57 -4.74 4.86
CA TYR A 111 13.60 -4.03 4.09
C TYR A 111 13.97 -4.77 2.80
N THR A 112 14.31 -4.01 1.75
CA THR A 112 14.63 -4.57 0.42
C THR A 112 15.93 -4.04 -0.19
N SER A 113 16.21 -2.73 -0.10
CA SER A 113 17.39 -2.11 -0.71
C SER A 113 17.70 -0.72 -0.13
N GLY A 114 18.90 -0.18 -0.41
CA GLY A 114 19.35 1.14 0.05
C GLY A 114 20.39 1.06 1.17
N ARG A 115 20.28 1.92 2.19
CA ARG A 115 21.29 2.07 3.26
C ARG A 115 20.90 1.51 4.63
N ALA A 116 19.62 1.19 4.87
CA ALA A 116 19.20 0.63 6.15
C ALA A 116 19.67 -0.82 6.34
N THR A 117 19.89 -1.22 7.59
CA THR A 117 20.38 -2.55 7.97
C THR A 117 19.29 -3.48 8.51
N ARG A 118 18.05 -2.99 8.61
CA ARG A 118 16.94 -3.62 9.31
C ARG A 118 15.58 -3.14 8.79
N ASN A 119 14.51 -3.86 9.14
CA ASN A 119 13.13 -3.53 8.77
C ASN A 119 12.64 -2.21 9.42
N MET A 120 11.53 -1.67 8.91
CA MET A 120 10.82 -0.56 9.57
C MET A 120 10.46 -0.93 11.02
N ASP A 121 10.65 0.01 11.94
CA ASP A 121 10.24 -0.16 13.34
C ASP A 121 8.72 -0.32 13.42
N ARG A 122 8.26 -1.44 13.97
CA ARG A 122 6.84 -1.68 14.26
C ARG A 122 6.49 -1.14 15.64
N LEU A 123 5.27 -0.65 15.78
CA LEU A 123 4.69 -0.23 17.05
C LEU A 123 3.82 -1.35 17.62
N GLY A 124 3.55 -1.32 18.93
CA GLY A 124 2.54 -2.20 19.52
C GLY A 124 1.17 -1.92 18.93
N VAL A 125 0.42 -2.98 18.61
CA VAL A 125 -0.90 -2.90 17.99
C VAL A 125 -1.88 -3.89 18.61
N ARG A 126 -3.12 -3.45 18.80
CA ARG A 126 -4.24 -4.30 19.24
C ARG A 126 -5.56 -3.84 18.60
N ARG A 127 -6.47 -4.79 18.40
CA ARG A 127 -7.87 -4.50 18.00
C ARG A 127 -8.71 -4.19 19.23
N ASP A 128 -9.62 -3.23 19.09
CA ASP A 128 -10.55 -2.78 20.13
C ASP A 128 -11.90 -2.49 19.45
N GLY A 129 -12.68 -3.56 19.22
CA GLY A 129 -13.83 -3.54 18.30
C GLY A 129 -13.41 -3.22 16.86
N ASP A 130 -13.95 -2.14 16.31
CA ASP A 130 -13.60 -1.61 14.97
C ASP A 130 -12.51 -0.52 15.02
N THR A 131 -11.84 -0.39 16.17
CA THR A 131 -10.69 0.51 16.38
C THR A 131 -9.38 -0.28 16.32
N LEU A 132 -8.39 0.24 15.60
CA LEU A 132 -6.98 -0.10 15.79
C LEU A 132 -6.40 0.81 16.86
N VAL A 133 -5.79 0.22 17.88
CA VAL A 133 -5.07 0.95 18.93
C VAL A 133 -3.57 0.72 18.75
N VAL A 134 -2.81 1.81 18.76
CA VAL A 134 -1.35 1.82 18.57
C VAL A 134 -0.67 2.31 19.85
N GLU A 135 0.31 1.55 20.34
CA GLU A 135 1.11 1.84 21.54
C GLU A 135 2.41 2.58 21.12
N LEU A 136 2.48 3.89 21.40
CA LEU A 136 3.54 4.80 20.91
C LEU A 136 4.92 4.61 21.55
N ASP A 137 4.99 4.00 22.74
CA ASP A 137 6.24 3.75 23.47
C ASP A 137 6.85 2.37 23.19
N LYS A 138 6.10 1.52 22.47
CA LYS A 138 6.35 0.07 22.35
C LYS A 138 6.94 -0.29 20.99
N PHE A 139 8.19 0.11 20.78
CA PHE A 139 8.91 -0.11 19.53
C PHE A 139 9.52 -1.51 19.43
N TYR A 140 9.30 -2.15 18.28
CA TYR A 140 9.93 -3.41 17.90
C TYR A 140 10.92 -3.19 16.75
N GLN A 141 12.20 -3.42 17.04
CA GLN A 141 13.30 -3.32 16.08
C GLN A 141 13.68 -4.74 15.63
N SER A 142 13.61 -5.05 14.32
CA SER A 142 13.72 -6.44 13.83
C SER A 142 15.08 -7.11 14.10
N ASP A 143 16.12 -6.31 14.31
CA ASP A 143 17.50 -6.69 14.64
C ASP A 143 17.72 -6.98 16.13
N LYS A 144 16.87 -6.45 17.02
CA LYS A 144 16.98 -6.58 18.48
C LYS A 144 15.87 -7.44 19.09
N ASN A 145 14.69 -7.45 18.48
CA ASN A 145 13.53 -8.22 18.90
C ASN A 145 12.73 -8.68 17.68
N SER A 146 13.30 -9.62 16.92
CA SER A 146 12.68 -10.21 15.73
C SER A 146 11.33 -10.89 16.02
N ALA A 147 11.20 -11.56 17.18
CA ALA A 147 9.96 -12.20 17.61
C ALA A 147 8.84 -11.19 17.89
N GLY A 148 9.13 -10.13 18.65
CA GLY A 148 8.19 -9.04 18.89
C GLY A 148 7.84 -8.27 17.62
N TRP A 149 8.81 -8.04 16.73
CA TRP A 149 8.56 -7.44 15.42
C TRP A 149 7.61 -8.30 14.57
N ALA A 150 7.80 -9.62 14.54
CA ALA A 150 6.92 -10.54 13.83
C ALA A 150 5.50 -10.56 14.43
N ALA A 151 5.39 -10.54 15.76
CA ALA A 151 4.12 -10.57 16.50
C ALA A 151 3.36 -9.23 16.52
N ALA A 152 4.00 -8.11 16.19
CA ALA A 152 3.38 -6.78 16.10
C ALA A 152 2.53 -6.66 14.81
N VAL A 153 1.41 -7.38 14.79
CA VAL A 153 0.43 -7.44 13.70
C VAL A 153 -0.94 -7.84 14.26
N VAL A 154 -2.02 -7.32 13.67
CA VAL A 154 -3.40 -7.71 13.96
C VAL A 154 -4.02 -8.33 12.70
N ALA A 155 -4.62 -9.52 12.81
CA ALA A 155 -5.45 -10.09 11.75
C ALA A 155 -6.90 -9.53 11.83
N LEU A 156 -7.59 -9.46 10.68
CA LEU A 156 -8.91 -8.83 10.53
C LEU A 156 -10.09 -9.79 10.40
#